data_AF-A0A440KFU7-F1
#
_entry.id   AF-A0A440KFU7-F1
#
_cell.length_a   1.000
_cell.length_b   1.000
_cell.length_c   1.000
_cell.angle_alpha   90.00
_cell.angle_beta   90.00
_cell.angle_gamma   90.00
#
_symmetry.space_group_name_H-M   'P 1'
#
loop_
_entity.id
_entity.type
_entity.pdbx_description
1 polymer ?
#
loop_
_entity_poly.entity_id
_entity_poly.type
_entity_poly.pdbx_seq_one_letter_code
_entity_poly.pdbx_strand_id
1 'polypeptide(L)'
;MRDYSKISPKVWRSPRFRGQADDSRLLYVYLLTCEHQSSAGCFRLPDAYAAENLNWPIERVQAARAPLVAGEMVSHDPETFEYFIPRWFRHNPTTNPKHLQGVMRLISELDSDPIREAAEAELEESLESKAQTSTNVVSVREKAGGYDRLAGSNYLSGNGRG
;
A
#
# COMPACT_ATOMS: atom_id res chain seq x y z
N MET A 1 12.63 9.99 4.33
CA MET A 1 11.52 10.22 3.39
C MET A 1 11.41 9.01 2.47
N ARG A 2 10.22 8.64 2.01
CA ARG A 2 10.04 7.55 1.04
C ARG A 2 10.28 8.12 -0.36
N ASP A 3 11.11 7.47 -1.17
CA ASP A 3 11.45 7.98 -2.52
C ASP A 3 10.33 7.70 -3.55
N TYR A 4 9.53 6.65 -3.36
CA TYR A 4 8.44 6.29 -4.26
C TYR A 4 7.34 5.47 -3.58
N SER A 5 6.14 5.53 -4.14
CA SER A 5 5.01 4.67 -3.80
C SER A 5 4.60 3.80 -4.99
N LYS A 6 4.29 2.52 -4.74
CA LYS A 6 3.80 1.64 -5.80
C LYS A 6 2.35 1.96 -6.09
N ILE A 7 2.06 2.32 -7.34
CA ILE A 7 0.70 2.43 -7.87
C ILE A 7 0.49 1.29 -8.86
N SER A 8 -0.51 0.44 -8.60
CA SER A 8 -0.85 -0.63 -9.52
C SER A 8 -1.50 -0.06 -10.79
N PRO A 9 -1.09 -0.48 -12.01
CA PRO A 9 -1.81 -0.14 -13.24
C PRO A 9 -3.29 -0.57 -13.23
N LYS A 10 -3.67 -1.48 -12.33
CA LYS A 10 -5.07 -1.87 -12.10
C LYS A 10 -5.96 -0.69 -11.67
N VAL A 11 -5.40 0.42 -11.16
CA VAL A 11 -6.15 1.63 -10.83
C VAL A 11 -7.00 2.11 -12.02
N TRP A 12 -6.46 2.06 -13.24
CA TRP A 12 -7.16 2.47 -14.47
C TRP A 12 -8.32 1.56 -14.87
N ARG A 13 -8.40 0.35 -14.31
CA ARG A 13 -9.51 -0.60 -14.51
C ARG A 13 -10.52 -0.60 -13.36
N SER A 14 -10.21 0.08 -12.26
CA SER A 14 -11.01 0.12 -11.04
C SER A 14 -12.30 0.90 -11.29
N PRO A 15 -13.51 0.28 -11.17
CA PRO A 15 -14.77 0.99 -11.36
C PRO A 15 -14.91 2.19 -10.42
N ARG A 16 -14.51 2.03 -9.15
CA ARG A 16 -14.54 3.10 -8.14
C ARG A 16 -13.65 4.30 -8.49
N PHE A 17 -12.52 4.08 -9.17
CA PHE A 17 -11.64 5.17 -9.63
C PHE A 17 -12.17 5.79 -10.94
N ARG A 18 -12.58 4.97 -11.90
CA ARG A 18 -13.09 5.44 -13.19
C ARG A 18 -14.42 6.20 -13.07
N GLY A 19 -15.21 5.90 -12.04
CA GLY A 19 -16.47 6.61 -11.76
C GLY A 19 -16.29 8.00 -11.16
N GLN A 20 -15.06 8.40 -10.81
CA GLN A 20 -14.77 9.71 -10.23
C GLN A 20 -14.54 10.77 -11.31
N ALA A 21 -14.86 12.03 -10.97
CA ALA A 21 -14.48 13.18 -11.76
C ALA A 21 -12.95 13.35 -11.83
N ASP A 22 -12.47 14.09 -12.83
CA ASP A 22 -11.03 14.30 -13.08
C ASP A 22 -10.30 14.85 -11.86
N ASP A 23 -10.88 15.81 -11.16
CA ASP A 23 -10.30 16.39 -9.95
C ASP A 23 -10.12 15.35 -8.83
N SER A 24 -11.15 14.56 -8.54
CA SER A 24 -11.06 13.48 -7.55
C SER A 24 -10.03 12.42 -7.97
N ARG A 25 -9.93 12.10 -9.27
CA ARG A 25 -8.90 11.19 -9.77
C ARG A 25 -7.50 11.77 -9.60
N LEU A 26 -7.30 13.05 -9.90
CA LEU A 26 -6.02 13.73 -9.72
C LEU A 26 -5.64 13.82 -8.25
N LEU A 27 -6.57 14.21 -7.37
CA LEU A 27 -6.36 14.26 -5.94
C LEU A 27 -5.98 12.88 -5.40
N TYR A 28 -6.66 11.81 -5.82
CA TYR A 28 -6.32 10.45 -5.39
C TYR A 28 -4.89 10.06 -5.81
N VAL A 29 -4.49 10.34 -7.05
CA VAL A 29 -3.13 10.08 -7.51
C VAL A 29 -2.12 10.91 -6.72
N TYR A 30 -2.41 12.19 -6.47
CA TYR A 30 -1.58 13.06 -5.65
C TYR A 30 -1.40 12.50 -4.23
N LEU A 31 -2.48 12.07 -3.54
CA LEU A 31 -2.39 11.48 -2.19
C LEU A 31 -1.57 10.19 -2.16
N LEU A 32 -1.49 9.45 -3.27
CA LEU A 32 -0.63 8.27 -3.39
C LEU A 32 0.86 8.62 -3.57
N THR A 33 1.18 9.82 -4.06
CA THR A 33 2.54 10.20 -4.49
C THR A 33 3.10 11.45 -3.81
N CYS A 34 2.33 12.17 -3.00
CA CYS A 34 2.78 13.40 -2.37
C CYS A 34 3.92 13.15 -1.37
N GLU A 35 4.68 14.20 -1.06
CA GLU A 35 5.84 14.10 -0.16
C GLU A 35 5.47 13.70 1.28
N HIS A 36 4.20 13.93 1.67
CA HIS A 36 3.67 13.55 2.97
C HIS A 36 3.40 12.05 3.08
N GLN A 37 3.22 11.34 1.96
CA GLN A 37 2.88 9.92 1.96
C GLN A 37 3.99 9.08 2.62
N SER A 38 3.58 8.05 3.37
CA SER A 38 4.48 7.21 4.17
C SER A 38 4.45 5.75 3.70
N SER A 39 5.29 4.90 4.31
CA SER A 39 5.22 3.45 4.08
C SER A 39 3.96 2.81 4.68
N ALA A 40 3.29 3.50 5.61
CA ALA A 40 2.09 3.01 6.28
C ALA A 40 0.80 3.32 5.51
N GLY A 41 0.86 4.14 4.44
CA GLY A 41 -0.33 4.54 3.70
C GLY A 41 -1.16 5.60 4.42
N CYS A 42 -0.68 6.08 5.57
CA CYS A 42 -1.27 7.15 6.37
C CYS A 42 -0.28 8.29 6.58
N PHE A 43 -0.82 9.50 6.73
CA PHE A 43 -0.04 10.73 6.89
C PHE A 43 -0.96 11.91 7.22
N ARG A 44 -0.38 12.97 7.79
CA ARG A 44 -1.04 14.26 7.98
C ARG A 44 -0.82 15.19 6.79
N LEU A 45 -1.88 15.80 6.29
CA LEU A 45 -1.87 16.76 5.17
C LEU A 45 -2.98 17.82 5.31
N PRO A 46 -2.68 19.01 5.86
CA PRO A 46 -3.66 20.10 5.89
C PRO A 46 -4.05 20.56 4.47
N ASP A 47 -5.30 21.00 4.32
CA ASP A 47 -5.86 21.39 3.01
C ASP A 47 -5.02 22.46 2.28
N ALA A 48 -4.43 23.40 3.02
CA ALA A 48 -3.57 24.43 2.44
C ALA A 48 -2.32 23.88 1.75
N TYR A 49 -1.73 22.80 2.26
CA TYR A 49 -0.56 22.16 1.62
C TYR A 49 -0.96 21.46 0.32
N ALA A 50 -2.09 20.74 0.34
CA ALA A 50 -2.63 20.11 -0.86
C ALA A 50 -3.02 21.15 -1.93
N ALA A 51 -3.67 22.24 -1.49
CA ALA A 51 -4.07 23.37 -2.33
C ALA A 51 -2.85 24.00 -3.02
N GLU A 52 -1.79 24.30 -2.28
CA GLU A 52 -0.54 24.85 -2.81
C GLU A 52 0.08 23.90 -3.86
N ASN A 53 0.22 22.61 -3.53
CA ASN A 53 0.84 21.64 -4.43
C ASN A 53 0.06 21.41 -5.73
N LEU A 54 -1.27 21.43 -5.65
CA LEU A 54 -2.15 21.22 -6.80
C LEU A 54 -2.46 22.52 -7.56
N ASN A 55 -2.03 23.67 -7.02
CA ASN A 55 -2.42 25.00 -7.47
C ASN A 55 -3.96 25.15 -7.54
N TRP A 56 -4.63 24.72 -6.48
CA TRP A 56 -6.08 24.70 -6.34
C TRP A 56 -6.54 25.60 -5.19
N PRO A 57 -7.74 26.18 -5.26
CA PRO A 57 -8.38 26.71 -4.06
C PRO A 57 -8.74 25.56 -3.10
N ILE A 58 -8.76 25.84 -1.78
CA ILE A 58 -9.04 24.85 -0.73
C ILE A 58 -10.40 24.16 -0.96
N GLU A 59 -11.40 24.92 -1.39
CA GLU A 59 -12.76 24.42 -1.65
C GLU A 59 -12.75 23.35 -2.74
N ARG A 60 -11.86 23.47 -3.74
CA ARG A 60 -11.70 22.47 -4.80
C ARG A 60 -11.05 21.19 -4.27
N VAL A 61 -10.06 21.29 -3.38
CA VAL A 61 -9.47 20.13 -2.70
C VAL A 61 -10.55 19.39 -1.90
N GLN A 62 -11.35 20.13 -1.11
CA GLN A 62 -12.44 19.57 -0.31
C GLN A 62 -13.51 18.90 -1.18
N ALA A 63 -13.95 19.57 -2.25
CA ALA A 63 -14.91 19.02 -3.20
C ALA A 63 -14.39 17.76 -3.91
N ALA A 64 -13.11 17.74 -4.30
CA ALA A 64 -12.47 16.59 -4.92
C ALA A 64 -12.30 15.42 -3.94
N ARG A 65 -12.10 15.69 -2.65
CA ARG A 65 -11.95 14.68 -1.58
C ARG A 65 -13.27 14.01 -1.23
N ALA A 66 -14.37 14.76 -1.17
CA ALA A 66 -15.66 14.26 -0.71
C ALA A 66 -16.11 12.93 -1.37
N PRO A 67 -16.09 12.76 -2.72
CA PRO A 67 -16.51 11.50 -3.33
C PRO A 67 -15.48 10.38 -3.20
N LEU A 68 -14.20 10.69 -2.92
CA LEU A 68 -13.19 9.67 -2.60
C LEU A 68 -13.44 9.06 -1.22
N VAL A 69 -13.84 9.89 -0.25
CA VAL A 69 -14.24 9.44 1.09
C VAL A 69 -15.53 8.65 1.02
N ALA A 70 -16.56 9.17 0.34
CA ALA A 70 -17.83 8.48 0.17
C ALA A 70 -17.68 7.13 -0.57
N GLY A 71 -16.68 7.00 -1.44
CA GLY A 71 -16.36 5.77 -2.17
C GLY A 71 -15.35 4.84 -1.48
N GLU A 72 -15.00 5.11 -0.21
CA GLU A 72 -14.01 4.34 0.57
C GLU A 72 -12.67 4.13 -0.17
N MET A 73 -12.28 5.15 -0.94
CA MET A 73 -10.99 5.20 -1.62
C MET A 73 -9.93 5.91 -0.78
N VAL A 74 -10.37 6.78 0.13
CA VAL A 74 -9.56 7.55 1.06
C VAL A 74 -10.33 7.64 2.37
N SER A 75 -9.67 7.37 3.49
CA SER A 75 -10.17 7.74 4.82
C SER A 75 -9.54 9.07 5.21
N HIS A 76 -10.33 9.98 5.76
CA HIS A 76 -9.85 11.31 6.14
C HIS A 76 -10.52 11.78 7.41
N ASP A 77 -9.72 12.28 8.35
CA ASP A 77 -10.19 12.96 9.55
C ASP A 77 -9.98 14.49 9.41
N PRO A 78 -11.06 15.29 9.34
CA PRO A 78 -10.95 16.74 9.20
C PRO A 78 -10.40 17.47 10.43
N GLU A 79 -10.43 16.88 11.63
CA GLU A 79 -9.95 17.53 12.85
C GLU A 79 -8.42 17.50 12.95
N THR A 80 -7.83 16.39 12.56
CA THR A 80 -6.38 16.14 12.62
C THR A 80 -5.67 16.35 11.27
N PHE A 81 -6.45 16.42 10.18
CA PHE A 81 -5.98 16.46 8.78
C PHE A 81 -5.26 15.18 8.36
N GLU A 82 -5.60 14.05 8.96
CA GLU A 82 -4.96 12.78 8.70
C GLU A 82 -5.70 11.97 7.66
N TYR A 83 -4.92 11.30 6.82
CA TYR A 83 -5.37 10.45 5.74
C TYR A 83 -4.92 9.03 6.00
N PHE A 84 -5.73 8.07 5.55
CA PHE A 84 -5.31 6.71 5.25
C PHE A 84 -5.82 6.31 3.87
N ILE A 85 -5.05 5.52 3.13
CA ILE A 85 -5.46 4.99 1.82
C ILE A 85 -5.90 3.54 1.97
N PRO A 86 -7.21 3.24 1.98
CA PRO A 86 -7.70 1.87 1.99
C PRO A 86 -7.09 1.01 0.88
N ARG A 87 -6.78 -0.23 1.23
CA ARG A 87 -6.13 -1.28 0.43
C ARG A 87 -4.66 -0.97 0.11
N TRP A 88 -4.02 -0.09 0.89
CA TRP A 88 -2.59 0.20 0.80
C TRP A 88 -1.73 -1.06 0.86
N PHE A 89 -1.92 -1.91 1.88
CA PHE A 89 -1.02 -3.05 2.12
C PHE A 89 -1.19 -4.19 1.11
N ARG A 90 -2.28 -4.20 0.34
CA ARG A 90 -2.44 -5.10 -0.83
C ARG A 90 -1.45 -4.77 -1.95
N HIS A 91 -1.00 -3.53 -2.03
CA HIS A 91 -0.09 -3.05 -3.09
C HIS A 91 1.31 -2.72 -2.55
N ASN A 92 1.38 -2.28 -1.30
CA ASN A 92 2.60 -1.87 -0.60
C ASN A 92 2.79 -2.69 0.69
N PRO A 93 2.84 -4.04 0.62
CA PRO A 93 3.00 -4.86 1.81
C PRO A 93 4.34 -4.58 2.50
N THR A 94 4.37 -4.72 3.83
CA THR A 94 5.63 -4.77 4.59
C THR A 94 6.53 -5.90 4.07
N THR A 95 7.85 -5.70 4.06
CA THR A 95 8.78 -6.60 3.36
C THR A 95 9.71 -7.36 4.29
N ASN A 96 9.95 -6.83 5.49
CA ASN A 96 10.78 -7.45 6.52
C ASN A 96 10.38 -6.88 7.91
N PRO A 97 10.87 -7.48 9.02
CA PRO A 97 10.51 -7.03 10.37
C PRO A 97 10.85 -5.56 10.67
N LYS A 98 11.98 -5.05 10.18
CA LYS A 98 12.36 -3.64 10.37
C LYS A 98 11.40 -2.69 9.66
N HIS A 99 10.96 -3.04 8.45
CA HIS A 99 9.97 -2.29 7.71
C HIS A 99 8.60 -2.33 8.43
N LEU A 100 8.21 -3.49 8.97
CA LEU A 100 7.00 -3.61 9.78
C LEU A 100 7.05 -2.70 11.02
N GLN A 101 8.15 -2.73 11.79
CA GLN A 101 8.33 -1.85 12.95
C GLN A 101 8.22 -0.38 12.57
N GLY A 102 8.84 0.03 11.45
CA GLY A 102 8.73 1.39 10.95
C GLY A 102 7.31 1.80 10.59
N VAL A 103 6.53 0.89 9.98
CA VAL A 103 5.11 1.08 9.67
C VAL A 103 4.29 1.21 10.95
N MET A 104 4.45 0.32 11.92
CA MET A 104 3.73 0.38 13.20
C MET A 104 3.99 1.69 13.94
N ARG A 105 5.24 2.17 13.96
CA ARG A 105 5.59 3.47 14.55
C ARG A 105 4.84 4.62 13.87
N LEU A 106 4.84 4.66 12.54
CA LEU A 106 4.13 5.71 11.79
C LEU A 106 2.62 5.71 12.07
N ILE A 107 2.02 4.53 12.20
CA ILE A 107 0.60 4.40 12.55
C ILE A 107 0.35 4.88 13.98
N SER A 108 1.23 4.53 14.93
CA SER A 108 1.10 4.97 16.34
C SER A 108 1.29 6.47 16.55
N GLU A 109 1.90 7.17 15.59
CA GLU A 109 2.12 8.62 15.62
C GLU A 109 0.92 9.43 15.11
N LEU A 110 -0.12 8.75 14.59
CA LEU A 110 -1.36 9.41 14.18
C LEU A 110 -2.11 9.94 15.41
N ASP A 111 -2.65 11.14 15.29
CA ASP A 111 -3.51 11.75 16.31
C ASP A 111 -4.96 11.23 16.23
N SER A 112 -5.41 10.80 15.05
CA SER A 112 -6.78 10.35 14.79
C SER A 112 -6.99 8.87 15.11
N ASP A 113 -7.78 8.58 16.15
CA ASP A 113 -8.18 7.21 16.50
C ASP A 113 -8.83 6.46 15.32
N PRO A 114 -9.81 7.02 14.59
CA PRO A 114 -10.44 6.31 13.47
C PRO A 114 -9.49 5.98 12.32
N ILE A 115 -8.55 6.88 12.00
CA ILE A 115 -7.57 6.65 10.93
C ILE A 115 -6.54 5.61 11.36
N ARG A 116 -6.10 5.69 12.62
CA ARG A 116 -5.16 4.74 13.21
C ARG A 116 -5.74 3.33 13.25
N GLU A 117 -6.94 3.16 13.79
CA GLU A 117 -7.64 1.87 13.84
C GLU A 117 -7.83 1.26 12.45
N ALA A 118 -8.21 2.06 11.45
CA ALA A 118 -8.35 1.60 10.07
C ALA A 118 -7.02 1.10 9.48
N ALA A 119 -5.91 1.81 9.75
CA ALA A 119 -4.59 1.42 9.28
C ALA A 119 -4.06 0.16 9.98
N GLU A 120 -4.30 0.03 11.30
CA GLU A 120 -3.93 -1.15 12.09
C GLU A 120 -4.68 -2.40 11.63
N ALA A 121 -6.00 -2.29 11.45
CA ALA A 121 -6.84 -3.39 10.99
C ALA A 121 -6.39 -3.93 9.61
N GLU A 122 -6.08 -3.04 8.66
CA GLU A 122 -5.62 -3.48 7.34
C GLU A 122 -4.19 -4.04 7.38
N LEU A 123 -3.33 -3.51 8.26
CA LEU A 123 -2.00 -4.06 8.47
C LEU A 123 -2.08 -5.49 9.01
N GLU A 124 -2.95 -5.73 10.00
CA GLU A 124 -3.21 -7.06 10.56
C GLU A 124 -3.72 -8.04 9.49
N GLU A 125 -4.76 -7.67 8.72
CA GLU A 125 -5.27 -8.47 7.60
C GLU A 125 -4.14 -8.84 6.61
N SER A 126 -3.25 -7.88 6.31
CA SER A 126 -2.12 -8.12 5.43
C SER A 126 -1.08 -9.09 6.01
N LEU A 127 -0.85 -9.08 7.32
CA LEU A 127 0.10 -9.98 7.99
C LEU A 127 -0.45 -11.40 8.04
N GLU A 128 -1.73 -11.56 8.38
CA GLU A 128 -2.42 -12.85 8.37
C GLU A 128 -2.41 -13.48 6.98
N SER A 129 -2.75 -12.69 5.95
CA SER A 129 -2.74 -13.13 4.55
C SER A 129 -1.35 -13.64 4.12
N LYS A 130 -0.28 -13.00 4.58
CA LYS A 130 1.11 -13.43 4.31
C LYS A 130 1.48 -14.70 5.05
N ALA A 131 1.06 -14.84 6.30
CA ALA A 131 1.30 -16.04 7.09
C ALA A 131 0.63 -17.25 6.43
N GLN A 132 -0.65 -17.12 6.06
CA GLN A 132 -1.40 -18.16 5.35
C GLN A 132 -0.76 -18.51 3.99
N THR A 133 -0.33 -17.50 3.22
CA THR A 133 0.36 -17.73 1.94
C THR A 133 1.67 -18.48 2.14
N SER A 134 2.44 -18.15 3.17
CA SER A 134 3.71 -18.82 3.49
C SER A 134 3.48 -20.29 3.84
N THR A 135 2.50 -20.59 4.69
CA THR A 135 2.08 -21.96 5.05
C THR A 135 1.63 -22.74 3.81
N ASN A 136 0.82 -22.13 2.94
CA ASN A 136 0.37 -22.75 1.70
C ASN A 136 1.54 -23.04 0.75
N VAL A 137 2.49 -22.13 0.58
CA VAL A 137 3.68 -22.36 -0.27
C VAL A 137 4.55 -23.50 0.27
N VAL A 138 4.74 -23.59 1.59
CA VAL A 138 5.48 -24.69 2.23
C VAL A 138 4.77 -26.01 1.95
N SER A 139 3.47 -26.11 2.24
CA SER A 139 2.71 -27.35 2.00
C SER A 139 2.66 -27.76 0.52
N VAL A 140 2.59 -26.79 -0.41
CA VAL A 140 2.66 -27.06 -1.86
C VAL A 140 4.05 -27.55 -2.25
N ARG A 141 5.13 -26.97 -1.71
CA ARG A 141 6.51 -27.43 -1.98
C ARG A 141 6.77 -28.84 -1.44
N GLU A 142 6.25 -29.15 -0.25
CA GLU A 142 6.32 -30.49 0.34
C GLU A 142 5.55 -31.50 -0.51
N LYS A 143 4.32 -31.18 -0.91
CA LYS A 143 3.49 -32.03 -1.80
C LYS A 143 4.07 -32.16 -3.21
N ALA A 144 4.71 -31.12 -3.73
CA ALA A 144 5.34 -31.11 -5.04
C ALA A 144 6.65 -31.92 -5.08
N GLY A 145 7.08 -32.51 -3.96
CA GLY A 145 8.19 -33.45 -3.90
C GLY A 145 9.44 -32.92 -4.58
N GLY A 146 10.05 -31.88 -3.99
CA GLY A 146 11.40 -31.40 -4.33
C GLY A 146 11.83 -31.62 -5.78
N TYR A 147 11.28 -30.85 -6.73
CA TYR A 147 11.92 -30.68 -8.04
C TYR A 147 13.23 -29.91 -7.85
N ASP A 148 14.24 -30.61 -7.33
CA ASP A 148 15.61 -30.14 -7.37
C ASP A 148 16.06 -30.17 -8.82
N ARG A 149 15.97 -29.01 -9.48
CA ARG A 149 16.40 -28.83 -10.87
C ARG A 149 17.90 -29.13 -11.07
N LEU A 150 18.65 -29.34 -10.00
CA LEU A 150 20.07 -29.70 -10.04
C LEU A 150 20.32 -31.22 -10.01
N ALA A 151 19.35 -32.04 -9.57
CA ALA A 151 19.53 -33.48 -9.45
C ALA A 151 19.58 -34.22 -10.82
N GLY A 152 19.17 -33.56 -11.90
CA GLY A 152 19.16 -34.12 -13.26
C GLY A 152 20.15 -33.48 -14.25
N SER A 153 21.01 -32.56 -13.81
CA SER A 153 21.98 -31.92 -14.71
C SER A 153 23.29 -32.72 -14.71
N ASN A 154 23.72 -33.18 -15.89
CA ASN A 154 24.97 -33.92 -16.14
C ASN A 154 26.26 -33.12 -15.82
N TYR A 155 26.19 -31.99 -15.12
CA TYR A 155 27.35 -31.14 -14.82
C TYR A 155 28.31 -31.72 -13.77
N LEU A 156 28.08 -32.92 -13.24
CA LEU A 156 28.94 -33.57 -12.24
C LEU A 156 29.46 -34.98 -12.63
N SER A 157 29.17 -35.52 -13.81
CA SER A 157 29.87 -36.73 -14.29
C SER A 157 31.17 -36.36 -15.00
N GLY A 158 32.12 -35.84 -14.23
CA GLY A 158 33.52 -35.76 -14.64
C GLY A 158 34.08 -37.16 -14.85
N ASN A 159 33.88 -37.72 -16.04
CA ASN A 159 34.58 -38.90 -16.51
C ASN A 159 35.56 -38.50 -17.62
N GLY A 160 36.50 -37.62 -17.26
CA GLY A 160 37.74 -37.48 -18.00
C GLY A 160 38.64 -38.66 -17.65
N ARG A 161 38.66 -39.68 -18.51
CA ARG A 161 39.76 -40.66 -18.56
C ARG A 161 40.46 -40.49 -19.90
N GLY A 162 41.78 -40.54 -19.82
CA GLY A 162 42.71 -40.34 -20.93
C GLY A 162 42.75 -41.51 -21.90
#